data_AF-A0A022PUC2-F1
#
_entry.id   AF-A0A022PUC2-F1
#
_cell.length_a   1.000
_cell.length_b   1.000
_cell.length_c   1.000
_cell.angle_alpha   90.00
_cell.angle_beta   90.00
_cell.angle_gamma   90.00
#
_symmetry.space_group_name_H-M   'P 1'
#
loop_
_entity.id
_entity.type
_entity.pdbx_description
1 polymer ?
#
loop_
_entity_poly.entity_id
_entity_poly.type
_entity_poly.pdbx_seq_one_letter_code
_entity_poly.pdbx_strand_id
1 'polypeptide(L)' 'MKLIPCASAVQDSSAAVSGGCCAQVKKIGQNPRCLCAVLLSNMAKAAGVKPEIAITIPKRCNLSDRPIGYKCGAYTLP' A
#
# COMPACT_ATOMS: atom_id res chain seq x y z
N MET A 1 -6.57 7.04 -12.95
CA MET A 1 -6.07 6.10 -11.92
C MET A 1 -6.76 6.37 -10.59
N LYS A 2 -7.21 5.32 -9.87
CA LYS A 2 -7.92 5.45 -8.57
C LYS A 2 -7.00 5.46 -7.33
N LEU A 3 -5.68 5.61 -7.45
CA LEU A 3 -4.77 5.74 -6.29
C LEU A 3 -4.64 7.18 -5.76
N ILE A 4 -5.42 8.12 -6.31
CA ILE A 4 -5.51 9.51 -5.82
C ILE A 4 -5.57 9.61 -4.29
N PRO A 5 -6.41 8.84 -3.56
CA PRO A 5 -6.52 9.03 -2.12
C PRO A 5 -5.25 8.67 -1.34
N CYS A 6 -4.32 7.88 -1.93
CA CYS A 6 -3.07 7.44 -1.28
C CYS A 6 -1.82 8.17 -1.79
N ALA A 7 -1.93 9.10 -2.74
CA ALA A 7 -0.80 9.65 -3.49
C ALA A 7 0.34 10.20 -2.60
N SER A 8 0.01 10.94 -1.54
CA SER A 8 1.01 11.44 -0.58
C SER A 8 1.56 10.31 0.30
N ALA A 9 0.70 9.40 0.75
CA ALA A 9 1.06 8.31 1.65
C ALA A 9 1.97 7.24 1.03
N VAL A 10 1.93 7.09 -0.30
CA VAL A 10 2.81 6.15 -1.05
C VAL A 10 4.19 6.75 -1.37
N GLN A 11 4.36 8.06 -1.20
CA GLN A 11 5.62 8.78 -1.47
C GLN A 11 6.35 9.18 -0.19
N ASP A 12 5.61 9.36 0.90
CA ASP A 12 6.10 9.82 2.20
C ASP A 12 5.51 8.97 3.34
N SER A 13 6.41 8.39 4.15
CA SER A 13 6.08 7.58 5.31
C SER A 13 5.49 8.39 6.47
N SER A 14 5.74 9.70 6.50
CA SER A 14 5.24 10.62 7.52
C SER A 14 3.90 11.26 7.16
N ALA A 15 3.52 11.26 5.87
CA ALA A 15 2.26 11.84 5.43
C ALA A 15 1.04 11.21 6.12
N ALA A 16 0.00 12.00 6.37
CA ALA A 16 -1.25 11.44 6.86
C ALA A 16 -1.88 10.52 5.79
N VAL A 17 -2.44 9.39 6.20
CA VAL A 17 -3.18 8.51 5.29
C VAL A 17 -4.65 8.87 5.35
N SER A 18 -5.24 9.23 4.20
CA SER A 18 -6.66 9.57 4.14
C SER A 18 -7.54 8.35 4.44
N GLY A 19 -8.71 8.55 5.03
CA GLY A 19 -9.68 7.46 5.26
C GLY A 19 -10.09 6.76 3.96
N GLY A 20 -10.21 7.50 2.86
CA GLY A 20 -10.46 6.94 1.52
C GLY A 20 -9.33 6.03 1.03
N CYS A 21 -8.08 6.36 1.34
CA CYS A 21 -6.95 5.50 1.04
C CYS A 21 -7.05 4.20 1.83
N CYS A 22 -7.28 4.29 3.14
CA CYS A 22 -7.40 3.11 3.99
C CYS A 22 -8.56 2.21 3.59
N ALA A 23 -9.71 2.76 3.19
CA ALA A 23 -10.84 1.98 2.69
C ALA A 23 -10.48 1.19 1.42
N GLN A 24 -9.69 1.79 0.53
CA GLN A 24 -9.28 1.11 -0.70
C GLN A 24 -8.17 0.09 -0.48
N VAL A 25 -7.20 0.41 0.38
CA VAL A 25 -6.15 -0.52 0.79
C VAL A 25 -6.74 -1.70 1.56
N LYS A 26 -7.79 -1.50 2.37
CA LYS A 26 -8.52 -2.60 3.03
C LYS A 26 -9.10 -3.57 2.00
N LYS A 27 -9.74 -3.05 0.95
CA LYS A 27 -10.31 -3.89 -0.14
C LYS A 27 -9.24 -4.67 -0.89
N ILE A 28 -8.13 -4.01 -1.25
CA ILE A 28 -7.04 -4.65 -2.00
C ILE A 28 -6.26 -5.63 -1.11
N GLY A 29 -6.06 -5.27 0.16
CA GLY A 29 -5.29 -5.99 1.16
C GLY A 29 -5.93 -7.30 1.63
N GLN A 30 -7.22 -7.52 1.36
CA GLN A 30 -7.86 -8.83 1.54
C GLN A 30 -7.20 -9.93 0.69
N ASN A 31 -6.52 -9.55 -0.39
CA ASN A 31 -5.70 -10.45 -1.18
C ASN A 31 -4.24 -9.93 -1.21
N PRO A 32 -3.35 -10.48 -0.36
CA PRO A 32 -1.95 -10.04 -0.32
C PRO A 32 -1.25 -10.08 -1.67
N ARG A 33 -1.55 -11.08 -2.52
CA ARG A 33 -0.98 -11.15 -3.89
C ARG A 33 -1.40 -9.96 -4.73
N CYS A 34 -2.69 -9.61 -4.69
CA CYS A 34 -3.22 -8.45 -5.40
C CYS A 34 -2.58 -7.15 -4.89
N LEU A 35 -2.48 -7.00 -3.57
CA LEU A 35 -1.81 -5.85 -2.96
C LEU A 35 -0.36 -5.71 -3.44
N CYS A 36 0.43 -6.78 -3.38
CA CYS A 36 1.82 -6.75 -3.87
C CYS A 36 1.87 -6.42 -5.37
N ALA A 37 0.99 -7.00 -6.18
CA ALA A 37 0.96 -6.75 -7.62
C ALA A 37 0.66 -5.29 -7.95
N VAL A 38 -0.27 -4.66 -7.23
CA VAL A 38 -0.57 -3.22 -7.38
C VAL A 38 0.63 -2.38 -7.00
N LEU A 39 1.23 -2.64 -5.83
CA LEU A 39 2.37 -1.88 -5.31
C LEU A 39 3.62 -1.99 -6.21
N LEU A 40 3.85 -3.17 -6.78
CA LEU A 40 5.03 -3.46 -7.61
C LEU A 40 4.78 -3.27 -9.11
N SER A 41 3.56 -2.87 -9.51
CA SER A 41 3.21 -2.65 -10.90
C SER A 41 4.05 -1.54 -11.54
N ASN A 42 4.33 -1.67 -12.83
CA ASN A 42 5.03 -0.62 -13.59
C ASN A 42 4.24 0.70 -13.56
N MET A 43 2.91 0.63 -13.50
CA MET A 43 2.06 1.80 -13.36
C MET A 43 2.27 2.52 -12.02
N ALA A 44 2.37 1.79 -10.91
CA ALA A 44 2.66 2.36 -9.60
C ALA A 44 4.05 3.02 -9.58
N LYS A 45 5.07 2.35 -10.15
CA LYS A 45 6.42 2.89 -10.28
C LYS A 45 6.46 4.18 -11.10
N ALA A 46 5.78 4.20 -12.25
CA ALA A 46 5.67 5.39 -13.10
C ALA A 46 4.93 6.55 -12.41
N ALA A 47 4.03 6.24 -11.47
CA ALA A 47 3.35 7.24 -10.63
C ALA A 47 4.17 7.70 -9.41
N GLY A 48 5.43 7.25 -9.28
CA GLY A 48 6.31 7.62 -8.18
C GLY A 48 6.02 6.90 -6.85
N VAL A 49 5.28 5.78 -6.87
CA VAL A 49 5.06 4.96 -5.68
C VAL A 49 6.39 4.36 -5.23
N LYS A 50 6.74 4.59 -3.97
CA LYS A 50 7.88 3.94 -3.31
C LYS A 50 7.40 2.66 -2.62
N PRO A 51 7.75 1.46 -3.11
CA PRO A 51 7.22 0.22 -2.54
C PRO A 51 7.57 0.04 -1.05
N GLU A 52 8.76 0.50 -0.63
CA GLU A 52 9.20 0.50 0.78
C GLU A 52 8.30 1.32 1.70
N ILE A 53 7.69 2.40 1.19
CA ILE A 53 6.75 3.21 1.95
C ILE A 53 5.34 2.63 1.83
N ALA A 54 4.94 2.29 0.61
CA ALA A 54 3.57 1.87 0.32
C ALA A 54 3.19 0.55 1.01
N ILE A 55 4.15 -0.35 1.22
CA ILE A 55 3.93 -1.61 1.97
C ILE A 55 3.60 -1.38 3.46
N THR A 56 3.95 -0.20 4.00
CA THR A 56 3.62 0.18 5.38
C THR A 56 2.23 0.80 5.51
N ILE A 57 1.52 1.10 4.41
CA ILE A 57 0.21 1.73 4.46
C ILE A 57 -0.82 0.88 5.21
N PRO A 58 -0.93 -0.45 5.02
CA PRO A 58 -1.83 -1.28 5.83
C PRO A 58 -1.61 -1.13 7.34
N LYS A 59 -0.33 -0.98 7.76
CA LYS A 59 0.06 -0.72 9.15
C LYS A 59 -0.40 0.67 9.61
N ARG A 60 -0.12 1.71 8.82
CA ARG A 60 -0.48 3.11 9.13
C ARG A 60 -1.99 3.33 9.16
N CYS A 61 -2.74 2.57 8.36
CA CYS A 61 -4.20 2.51 8.38
C CYS A 61 -4.78 1.68 9.54
N ASN A 62 -3.93 1.08 10.38
CA ASN A 62 -4.31 0.19 11.47
C ASN A 62 -5.29 -0.92 11.03
N LEU A 63 -5.02 -1.55 9.88
CA LEU A 63 -5.86 -2.63 9.37
C LEU A 63 -5.56 -3.92 10.13
N SER A 64 -6.51 -4.40 10.93
CA SER A 64 -6.35 -5.61 11.76
C SER A 64 -6.07 -6.88 10.94
N ASP A 65 -6.68 -6.98 9.76
CA ASP A 65 -6.64 -8.19 8.92
C ASP A 65 -5.45 -8.21 7.95
N ARG A 66 -4.42 -7.39 8.22
CA ARG A 66 -3.25 -7.29 7.34
C ARG A 66 -2.40 -8.57 7.40
N PRO A 67 -1.92 -9.09 6.26
CA PRO A 67 -1.14 -10.32 6.22
C PRO A 67 0.32 -10.05 6.60
N ILE A 68 0.59 -10.00 7.91
CA ILE A 68 1.92 -9.78 8.48
C ILE A 68 2.88 -10.89 8.05
N GLY A 69 4.10 -10.52 7.65
CA GLY A 69 5.13 -11.46 7.20
C GLY A 69 4.98 -11.92 5.74
N TYR A 70 3.94 -11.47 5.02
CA TYR A 70 3.77 -11.81 3.62
C TYR A 70 4.84 -11.12 2.74
N LYS A 71 5.51 -11.91 1.89
CA LYS A 71 6.58 -11.42 1.01
C LYS A 71 6.03 -10.90 -0.33
N CYS A 72 6.20 -9.60 -0.56
CA CYS A 72 5.99 -8.91 -1.83
C CYS A 72 7.32 -8.72 -2.57
N GLY A 73 7.85 -9.79 -3.20
CA GLY A 73 9.17 -9.74 -3.83
C GLY A 73 10.27 -9.50 -2.79
N ALA A 74 10.99 -8.37 -2.91
CA ALA A 74 12.03 -7.98 -1.95
C ALA A 74 11.48 -7.36 -0.66
N TYR A 75 10.18 -7.05 -0.59
CA TYR A 75 9.57 -6.37 0.54
C TYR A 75 8.71 -7.32 1.38
N THR A 76 8.59 -7.07 2.68
CA THR A 76 7.75 -7.87 3.58
C THR A 76 6.72 -6.97 4.26
N LEU A 77 5.47 -7.42 4.30
CA LEU A 77 4.38 -6.71 4.96
C LEU A 77 4.58 -6.69 6.48
N PRO A 78 4.74 -5.50 7.10
CA PRO A 78 4.93 -5.36 8.54
C PRO A 78 3.61 -5.33 9.30
#